data_AF-A0A3S0QS97-F1
#
_entry.id   AF-A0A3S0QS97-F1
#
_cell.length_a   1.000
_cell.length_b   1.000
_cell.length_c   1.000
_cell.angle_alpha   90.00
_cell.angle_beta   90.00
_cell.angle_gamma   90.00
#
_symmetry.space_group_name_H-M   'P 1'
#
loop_
_entity.id
_entity.type
_entity.pdbx_description
1 polymer ?
#
loop_
_entity_poly.entity_id
_entity_poly.type
_entity_poly.pdbx_seq_one_letter_code
_entity_poly.pdbx_strand_id
1 'polypeptide(L)'
;MIQHSEITKPALQPDDVTMLTAVLQEWCREKSCGMASPQAQHVARELVSWFECGIRDRHRLAGLMRHIHLDLQNLPIARHAPPRAA
;
A
#
# COMPACT_ATOMS: atom_id res chain seq x y z
N MET A 1 2.31 21.89 -23.29
CA MET A 1 2.64 22.10 -21.87
C MET A 1 1.87 21.05 -21.08
N ILE A 2 2.56 20.02 -20.61
CA ILE A 2 1.96 19.01 -19.73
C ILE A 2 1.71 19.68 -18.39
N GLN A 3 0.44 19.89 -18.07
CA GLN A 3 0.01 20.35 -16.75
C GLN A 3 0.31 19.20 -15.78
N HIS A 4 1.49 19.23 -15.18
CA HIS A 4 1.75 18.53 -13.93
C HIS A 4 0.81 19.17 -12.93
N SER A 5 -0.41 18.62 -12.82
CA SER A 5 -1.30 18.94 -11.73
C SER A 5 -0.47 18.67 -10.48
N GLU A 6 -0.12 19.72 -9.75
CA GLU A 6 0.35 19.65 -8.38
C GLU A 6 -0.78 18.98 -7.61
N ILE A 7 -0.79 17.64 -7.66
CA ILE A 7 -1.68 16.82 -6.88
C ILE A 7 -1.15 17.02 -5.46
N THR A 8 -1.78 17.94 -4.75
CA THR A 8 -1.67 18.02 -3.30
C THR A 8 -2.22 16.69 -2.79
N LYS A 9 -1.37 15.65 -2.76
CA LYS A 9 -1.67 14.39 -2.09
C LYS A 9 -2.17 14.80 -0.70
N PRO A 10 -3.47 14.65 -0.40
CA PRO A 10 -3.95 15.04 0.90
C PRO A 10 -3.15 14.23 1.92
N ALA A 11 -2.49 14.92 2.84
CA ALA A 11 -1.71 14.27 3.87
C ALA A 11 -2.61 13.25 4.57
N LEU A 12 -2.15 12.01 4.67
CA LEU A 12 -2.82 10.97 5.46
C LEU A 12 -3.11 11.57 6.84
N GLN A 13 -4.38 11.66 7.21
CA GLN A 13 -4.73 12.16 8.52
C GLN A 13 -4.27 11.12 9.55
N PRO A 14 -3.98 11.54 10.80
CA PRO A 14 -3.65 10.59 11.86
C PRO A 14 -4.79 9.55 12.09
N ASP A 15 -6.03 9.93 11.83
CA ASP A 15 -7.19 9.02 11.87
C ASP A 15 -7.10 7.93 10.79
N ASP A 16 -6.78 8.33 9.55
CA ASP A 16 -6.56 7.40 8.44
C ASP A 16 -5.42 6.42 8.75
N VAL A 17 -4.29 6.93 9.27
CA VAL A 17 -3.15 6.09 9.67
C VAL A 17 -3.55 5.09 10.76
N THR A 18 -4.38 5.51 11.71
CA THR A 18 -4.91 4.64 12.77
C THR A 18 -5.79 3.54 12.19
N MET A 19 -6.65 3.87 11.22
CA MET A 19 -7.48 2.89 10.51
C MET A 19 -6.61 1.88 9.75
N LEU A 20 -5.67 2.36 8.93
CA LEU A 20 -4.77 1.51 8.13
C LEU A 20 -3.95 0.58 9.03
N THR A 21 -3.42 1.11 10.15
CA THR A 21 -2.66 0.31 11.13
C THR A 21 -3.52 -0.78 11.76
N ALA A 22 -4.78 -0.48 12.08
CA ALA A 22 -5.68 -1.46 12.68
C ALA A 22 -6.08 -2.58 11.68
N VAL A 23 -6.24 -2.26 10.39
CA VAL A 23 -6.42 -3.28 9.33
C VAL A 23 -5.17 -4.15 9.20
N LEU A 24 -3.98 -3.54 9.23
CA LEU A 24 -2.73 -4.26 9.18
C LEU A 24 -2.53 -5.19 10.38
N GLN A 25 -2.92 -4.76 11.60
CA GLN A 25 -2.89 -5.60 12.81
C GLN A 25 -3.76 -6.84 12.67
N GLU A 26 -4.98 -6.66 12.15
CA GLU A 26 -5.91 -7.76 11.94
C GLU A 26 -5.32 -8.79 10.96
N TRP A 27 -4.79 -8.33 9.83
CA TRP A 27 -4.14 -9.19 8.85
C TRP A 27 -2.89 -9.89 9.38
N CYS A 28 -2.06 -9.20 10.16
CA CYS A 28 -0.89 -9.80 10.80
C CYS A 28 -1.30 -10.94 11.74
N ARG A 29 -2.39 -10.76 12.50
CA ARG A 29 -2.94 -11.82 13.36
C ARG A 29 -3.46 -13.00 12.53
N GLU A 30 -4.14 -12.76 11.42
CA GLU A 30 -4.64 -13.83 10.53
C GLU A 30 -3.50 -14.62 9.89
N LYS A 31 -2.42 -13.95 9.50
CA LYS A 31 -1.25 -14.58 8.84
C LYS A 31 -0.19 -15.08 9.82
N SER A 32 -0.41 -14.96 11.13
CA SER A 32 0.60 -15.23 12.15
C SER A 32 1.95 -14.55 11.86
N CYS A 33 1.90 -13.30 11.42
CA CYS A 33 3.05 -12.47 11.09
C CYS A 33 3.23 -11.36 12.14
N GLY A 34 4.47 -10.93 12.37
CA GLY A 34 4.74 -9.79 13.23
C GLY A 34 4.54 -8.46 12.50
N MET A 35 4.18 -7.42 13.23
CA MET A 35 4.13 -6.03 12.70
C MET A 35 5.47 -5.56 12.13
N ALA A 36 6.58 -6.06 12.68
CA ALA A 36 7.93 -5.77 12.21
C ALA A 36 8.38 -6.67 11.05
N SER A 37 7.55 -7.63 10.63
CA SER A 37 7.90 -8.52 9.54
C SER A 37 7.90 -7.79 8.19
N PRO A 38 8.77 -8.18 7.25
CA PRO A 38 8.83 -7.55 5.93
C PRO A 38 7.50 -7.64 5.18
N GLN A 39 6.70 -8.69 5.41
CA GLN A 39 5.35 -8.80 4.86
C GLN A 39 4.42 -7.69 5.36
N ALA A 40 4.43 -7.41 6.67
CA ALA A 40 3.58 -6.38 7.27
C ALA A 40 3.95 -4.98 6.74
N GLN A 41 5.24 -4.69 6.59
CA GLN A 41 5.69 -3.43 5.98
C GLN A 41 5.27 -3.29 4.52
N HIS A 42 5.27 -4.39 3.76
CA HIS A 42 4.81 -4.38 2.38
C HIS A 42 3.31 -4.07 2.30
N VAL A 43 2.52 -4.80 3.09
CA VAL A 43 1.07 -4.58 3.19
C VAL A 43 0.75 -3.16 3.62
N ALA A 44 1.50 -2.59 4.56
CA ALA A 44 1.34 -1.20 4.99
C ALA A 44 1.48 -0.20 3.82
N ARG A 45 2.45 -0.41 2.94
CA ARG A 45 2.65 0.43 1.75
C ARG A 45 1.50 0.28 0.76
N GLU A 46 1.05 -0.94 0.53
CA GLU A 46 -0.08 -1.21 -0.38
C GLU A 46 -1.39 -0.59 0.14
N LEU A 47 -1.63 -0.71 1.44
CA LEU A 47 -2.73 -0.06 2.14
C LEU A 47 -2.73 1.46 1.91
N VAL A 48 -1.56 2.09 2.04
CA VAL A 48 -1.39 3.52 1.73
C VAL A 48 -1.63 3.79 0.25
N SER A 49 -1.04 3.01 -0.66
CA SER A 49 -1.24 3.17 -2.12
C SER A 49 -2.71 3.09 -2.52
N TRP A 50 -3.47 2.13 -2.00
CA TRP A 50 -4.91 2.02 -2.27
C TRP A 50 -5.69 3.17 -1.66
N PHE A 51 -5.33 3.60 -0.45
CA PHE A 51 -5.94 4.75 0.19
C PHE A 51 -5.73 6.03 -0.62
N GLU A 52 -4.51 6.25 -1.10
CA GLU A 52 -4.14 7.36 -1.98
C GLU A 52 -4.81 7.28 -3.36
N CYS A 53 -5.09 6.07 -3.85
CA CYS A 53 -5.87 5.85 -5.06
C CYS A 53 -7.38 6.16 -4.87
N GLY A 54 -7.84 6.30 -3.62
CA GLY A 54 -9.22 6.64 -3.26
C GLY A 54 -9.99 5.53 -2.53
N ILE A 55 -9.34 4.42 -2.18
CA ILE A 55 -9.96 3.30 -1.44
C ILE A 55 -9.82 3.56 0.07
N ARG A 56 -10.80 4.26 0.63
CA ARG A 56 -10.83 4.61 2.07
C ARG A 56 -11.66 3.66 2.93
N ASP A 57 -12.27 2.65 2.32
CA ASP A 57 -13.12 1.70 3.02
C ASP A 57 -12.31 0.56 3.64
N ARG A 58 -12.45 0.39 4.96
CA ARG A 58 -11.76 -0.64 5.74
C ARG A 58 -12.02 -2.05 5.23
N HIS A 59 -13.28 -2.38 4.92
CA HIS A 59 -13.67 -3.71 4.48
C HIS A 59 -13.11 -4.00 3.08
N ARG A 60 -13.10 -3.00 2.21
CA ARG A 60 -12.52 -3.09 0.87
C ARG A 60 -11.01 -3.31 0.93
N LEU A 61 -10.29 -2.57 1.78
CA LEU A 61 -8.87 -2.77 2.03
C LEU A 61 -8.58 -4.18 2.56
N ALA A 62 -9.32 -4.64 3.58
CA ALA A 62 -9.18 -5.99 4.13
C ALA A 62 -9.53 -7.10 3.11
N GLY A 63 -10.51 -6.85 2.23
CA GLY A 63 -10.88 -7.75 1.14
C GLY A 63 -9.80 -7.85 0.07
N LEU A 64 -9.19 -6.72 -0.30
CA LEU A 64 -8.06 -6.65 -1.23
C LEU A 64 -6.85 -7.41 -0.68
N MET A 65 -6.53 -7.24 0.60
CA MET A 65 -5.40 -7.95 1.24
C MET A 65 -5.58 -9.46 1.33
N ARG A 66 -6.83 -9.94 1.36
CA ARG A 66 -7.13 -11.38 1.31
C ARG A 66 -7.02 -11.95 -0.11
N HIS A 67 -7.33 -11.15 -1.13
CA HIS A 67 -7.20 -11.54 -2.53
C HIS A 67 -5.79 -11.33 -3.10
N ILE A 68 -5.06 -10.35 -2.59
CA ILE A 68 -3.66 -10.17 -2.91
C ILE A 68 -2.91 -11.29 -2.23
N HIS A 69 -2.67 -12.32 -3.01
CA HIS A 69 -1.48 -13.11 -2.86
C HIS A 69 -0.34 -12.10 -3.00
N LEU A 70 0.23 -11.68 -1.87
CA LEU A 70 1.45 -10.88 -1.87
C LEU A 70 2.49 -11.72 -2.61
N ASP A 71 2.56 -11.51 -3.92
CA ASP A 71 3.60 -12.07 -4.74
C ASP A 71 4.85 -11.27 -4.44
N LEU A 72 5.42 -11.56 -3.26
CA LEU A 72 6.70 -11.05 -2.80
C LEU A 72 7.84 -11.43 -3.78
N GLN A 73 7.53 -12.25 -4.80
CA GLN A 73 8.45 -12.67 -5.85
C GLN A 73 8.41 -11.82 -7.12
N ASN A 74 7.43 -10.91 -7.28
CA ASN A 74 7.28 -10.07 -8.48
C ASN A 74 6.93 -8.62 -8.15
N LEU A 75 7.67 -8.00 -7.22
CA LEU A 75 7.76 -6.54 -7.21
C LEU A 75 9.04 -6.13 -7.93
N PRO A 76 8.97 -5.52 -9.13
CA PRO A 76 10.09 -4.75 -9.64
C PRO A 76 10.24 -3.57 -8.68
N ILE A 77 11.22 -3.65 -7.77
CA ILE A 77 11.71 -2.47 -7.05
C ILE A 77 12.09 -1.45 -8.11
N ALA A 78 11.22 -0.48 -8.33
CA ALA A 78 11.41 0.71 -9.15
C ALA A 78 12.37 0.54 -10.35
N ARG A 79 12.00 -0.28 -11.35
CA ARG A 79 12.60 -0.16 -12.69
C ARG A 79 11.89 0.94 -13.49
N HIS A 80 11.85 2.14 -12.92
CA HIS A 80 11.60 3.35 -13.71
C HIS A 80 12.95 4.01 -14.03
N ALA A 81 13.76 3.29 -14.81
CA ALA A 81 14.78 3.93 -15.63
C ALA A 81 14.52 3.47 -17.07
N PRO A 82 14.18 4.37 -18.00
CA PRO A 82 13.93 3.97 -19.39
C PRO A 82 15.21 3.41 -20.00
N PRO A 83 15.12 2.40 -20.89
CA PRO A 83 16.27 2.03 -21.70
C PRO A 83 16.44 3.13 -22.74
N ARG A 84 17.48 3.95 -22.61
CA ARG A 84 17.93 4.74 -23.75
C ARG A 84 19.20 4.12 -24.29
N ALA A 85 18.96 3.33 -25.33
CA ALA A 85 19.93 2.99 -26.35
C ALA A 85 20.56 4.27 -26.93
N ALA A 86 21.89 4.31 -26.97
CA ALA A 86 22.75 4.63 -28.12
C ALA A 86 24.20 4.67 -27.63
#